data_AF-A0A4U0WPC4-F1
#
_entry.id   AF-A0A4U0WPC4-F1
#
_cell.length_a   1.000
_cell.length_b   1.000
_cell.length_c   1.000
_cell.angle_alpha   90.00
_cell.angle_beta   90.00
_cell.angle_gamma   90.00
#
_symmetry.space_group_name_H-M   'P 1'
#
loop_
_entity.id
_entity.type
_entity.pdbx_description
1 polymer ?
#
loop_
_entity_poly.entity_id
_entity_poly.type
_entity_poly.pdbx_seq_one_letter_code
_entity_poly.pdbx_strand_id
1 'polypeptide(L)'
;MDASLRNRPALEARIEKSRDQLVARFHTLVKLAAADRKDRNNTAIAQYHMQTETAALITTAENAQSLIRQLQEMWLFGQLDTIGDSKAQQQSDEDARSIAVLLKQLAELQQPAGGNGGLEPAPQPSIANGT
;
A
#
# COMPACT_ATOMS: atom_id res chain seq x y z
N MET A 1 -2.70 -7.08 -0.81
CA MET A 1 -2.38 -6.98 -2.25
C MET A 1 -1.02 -7.59 -2.48
N ASP A 2 -0.89 -8.45 -3.50
CA ASP A 2 0.38 -9.08 -3.89
C ASP A 2 1.42 -8.02 -4.28
N ALA A 3 2.64 -8.13 -3.76
CA ALA A 3 3.70 -7.14 -3.99
C ALA A 3 4.12 -7.04 -5.47
N SER A 4 3.88 -8.10 -6.27
CA SER A 4 4.22 -8.12 -7.70
C SER A 4 3.38 -7.14 -8.52
N LEU A 5 2.24 -6.70 -8.01
CA LEU A 5 1.34 -5.77 -8.71
C LEU A 5 1.71 -4.30 -8.48
N ARG A 6 2.67 -4.01 -7.61
CA ARG A 6 3.09 -2.65 -7.26
C ARG A 6 4.21 -2.10 -8.16
N ASN A 7 4.88 -2.97 -8.93
CA ASN A 7 6.04 -2.60 -9.74
C ASN A 7 6.08 -3.35 -11.08
N ARG A 8 6.28 -2.64 -12.19
CA ARG A 8 6.30 -3.19 -13.57
C ARG A 8 7.22 -4.41 -13.75
N PRO A 9 8.52 -4.38 -13.40
CA PRO A 9 9.40 -5.54 -13.53
C PRO A 9 8.93 -6.78 -12.74
N ALA A 10 8.26 -6.59 -11.60
CA ALA A 10 7.75 -7.71 -10.82
C ALA A 10 6.52 -8.34 -11.48
N LEU A 11 5.67 -7.53 -12.13
CA LEU A 11 4.56 -8.01 -12.93
C LEU A 11 5.06 -8.77 -14.17
N GLU A 12 6.02 -8.21 -14.91
CA GLU A 12 6.65 -8.86 -16.06
C GLU A 12 7.26 -10.22 -15.68
N ALA A 13 8.00 -10.28 -14.57
CA ALA A 13 8.56 -11.53 -14.07
C ALA A 13 7.48 -12.57 -13.71
N ARG A 14 6.34 -12.13 -13.17
CA ARG A 14 5.23 -13.03 -12.85
C ARG A 14 4.53 -13.54 -14.11
N ILE A 15 4.33 -12.69 -15.11
CA ILE A 15 3.77 -13.08 -16.41
C ILE A 15 4.70 -14.10 -17.08
N GLU A 16 6.00 -13.82 -17.13
CA GLU A 16 6.98 -14.73 -17.74
C GLU A 16 7.02 -16.07 -17.02
N LYS A 17 7.05 -16.05 -15.69
CA LYS A 17 6.99 -17.27 -14.87
C LYS A 17 5.73 -18.09 -15.17
N SER A 18 4.57 -17.46 -15.24
CA SER A 18 3.31 -18.16 -15.54
C SER A 18 3.32 -18.75 -16.96
N ARG A 19 3.82 -18.01 -17.95
CA ARG A 19 4.00 -18.48 -19.33
C ARG A 19 4.92 -19.70 -19.38
N ASP A 20 6.11 -19.58 -18.80
CA ASP A 20 7.13 -20.63 -18.81
C ASP A 20 6.65 -21.89 -18.11
N GLN A 21 5.95 -21.75 -16.98
CA GLN A 21 5.36 -22.89 -16.27
C GLN A 21 4.30 -23.61 -17.14
N LEU A 22 3.44 -22.86 -17.83
CA LEU A 22 2.40 -23.44 -18.69
C LEU A 22 3.04 -24.27 -19.83
N VAL A 23 4.03 -23.68 -20.51
CA VAL A 23 4.74 -24.31 -21.63
C VAL A 23 5.55 -25.51 -21.15
N ALA A 24 6.29 -25.39 -20.05
CA ALA A 24 7.12 -26.45 -19.51
C ALA A 24 6.30 -27.70 -19.12
N ARG A 25 5.14 -27.50 -18.48
CA ARG A 25 4.26 -28.62 -18.09
C ARG A 25 3.62 -29.30 -19.28
N PHE A 26 3.11 -28.52 -20.23
CA PHE A 26 2.57 -29.09 -21.47
C PHE A 26 3.63 -29.88 -22.24
N HIS A 27 4.84 -29.32 -22.37
CA HIS A 27 5.95 -30.02 -23.01
C HIS A 27 6.34 -31.31 -22.29
N THR A 28 6.28 -31.32 -20.95
CA THR A 28 6.52 -32.53 -20.15
C THR A 28 5.46 -33.60 -20.42
N LEU A 29 4.18 -33.22 -20.52
CA LEU A 29 3.11 -34.13 -20.89
C LEU A 29 3.31 -34.75 -22.28
N VAL A 30 3.67 -33.92 -23.27
CA VAL A 30 3.96 -34.41 -24.64
C VAL A 30 5.13 -35.40 -24.64
N LYS A 31 6.21 -35.10 -23.90
CA LYS A 31 7.35 -36.02 -23.73
C LYS A 31 6.93 -37.35 -23.09
N LEU A 32 6.06 -37.29 -22.09
CA LEU A 32 5.58 -38.48 -21.40
C LEU A 32 4.68 -39.34 -22.27
N ALA A 33 3.87 -38.71 -23.13
CA ALA A 33 3.00 -39.39 -24.09
C ALA A 33 3.79 -40.01 -25.25
N ALA A 34 4.90 -39.39 -25.67
CA ALA A 34 5.76 -39.90 -26.74
C ALA A 34 6.69 -41.05 -26.28
N ALA A 35 6.77 -41.35 -24.98
CA ALA A 35 7.65 -42.39 -24.48
C ALA A 35 7.09 -43.79 -24.79
N ASP A 36 7.74 -44.55 -25.67
CA ASP A 36 7.45 -45.97 -25.87
C ASP A 36 7.95 -46.77 -24.65
N ARG A 37 7.04 -47.11 -23.74
CA ARG A 37 7.33 -47.88 -22.52
C ARG A 37 6.48 -49.15 -22.50
N LYS A 38 7.15 -50.30 -22.57
CA LYS A 38 6.51 -51.63 -22.61
C LYS A 38 6.49 -52.36 -21.26
N ASP A 39 7.20 -51.84 -20.26
CA ASP A 39 7.22 -52.39 -18.89
C ASP A 39 6.10 -51.78 -18.04
N ARG A 40 5.34 -52.64 -17.35
CA ARG A 40 4.22 -52.29 -16.47
C ARG A 40 4.61 -51.27 -15.40
N ASN A 41 5.77 -51.43 -14.77
CA ASN A 41 6.21 -50.51 -13.71
C ASN A 41 6.46 -49.11 -14.27
N ASN A 42 7.13 -49.04 -15.41
CA ASN A 42 7.41 -47.80 -16.11
C ASN A 42 6.16 -47.09 -16.64
N THR A 43 5.14 -47.86 -17.06
CA THR A 43 3.84 -47.34 -17.47
C THR A 43 3.05 -46.79 -16.28
N ALA A 44 3.05 -47.48 -15.14
CA ALA A 44 2.38 -46.99 -13.92
C ALA A 44 2.98 -45.66 -13.43
N ILE A 45 4.31 -45.55 -13.43
CA ILE A 45 5.02 -44.30 -13.10
C ILE A 45 4.67 -43.20 -14.11
N ALA A 46 4.69 -43.51 -15.41
CA ALA A 46 4.32 -42.54 -16.44
C ALA A 46 2.90 -42.01 -16.23
N GLN A 47 1.95 -42.89 -15.93
CA GLN A 47 0.56 -42.49 -15.72
C GLN A 47 0.39 -41.60 -14.48
N TYR A 48 1.06 -41.90 -13.37
CA TYR A 48 1.07 -41.03 -12.20
C TYR A 48 1.63 -39.64 -12.54
N HIS A 49 2.77 -39.60 -13.23
CA HIS A 49 3.38 -38.34 -13.67
C HIS A 49 2.47 -37.54 -14.62
N MET A 50 1.74 -38.19 -15.55
CA MET A 50 0.76 -37.51 -16.40
C MET A 50 -0.32 -36.82 -15.57
N GLN A 51 -0.84 -37.50 -14.54
CA GLN A 51 -1.87 -36.93 -13.67
C GLN A 51 -1.33 -35.73 -12.88
N THR A 52 -0.13 -35.85 -12.30
CA THR A 52 0.50 -34.75 -11.57
C THR A 52 0.75 -33.54 -12.46
N GLU A 53 1.32 -33.73 -13.65
CA GLU A 53 1.58 -32.64 -14.58
C GLU A 53 0.29 -32.00 -15.12
N THR A 54 -0.77 -32.79 -15.31
CA THR A 54 -2.10 -32.27 -15.71
C THR A 54 -2.70 -31.40 -14.60
N ALA A 55 -2.71 -31.87 -13.36
CA ALA A 55 -3.21 -31.09 -12.23
C ALA A 55 -2.42 -29.78 -12.06
N ALA A 56 -1.09 -29.86 -12.15
CA ALA A 56 -0.24 -28.69 -12.02
C ALA A 56 -0.38 -27.71 -13.21
N LEU A 57 -0.69 -28.21 -14.42
CA LEU A 57 -1.03 -27.38 -15.57
C LEU A 57 -2.34 -26.61 -15.33
N ILE A 58 -3.37 -27.28 -14.83
CA ILE A 58 -4.67 -26.65 -14.47
C ILE A 58 -4.44 -25.54 -13.44
N THR A 59 -3.73 -25.83 -12.35
CA THR A 59 -3.41 -24.82 -11.32
C THR A 59 -2.62 -23.64 -11.90
N THR A 60 -1.70 -23.88 -12.84
CA THR A 60 -0.95 -22.80 -13.50
C THR A 60 -1.88 -21.93 -14.36
N ALA A 61 -2.85 -22.52 -15.05
CA ALA A 61 -3.86 -21.79 -15.82
C ALA A 61 -4.79 -20.97 -14.90
N GLU A 62 -5.22 -21.53 -13.77
CA GLU A 62 -6.03 -20.82 -12.76
C GLU A 62 -5.27 -19.63 -12.15
N ASN A 63 -3.97 -19.78 -11.92
CA ASN A 63 -3.11 -18.68 -11.46
C ASN A 63 -2.98 -17.57 -12.52
N ALA A 64 -2.92 -17.93 -13.81
CA ALA A 64 -2.92 -16.96 -14.89
C ALA A 64 -4.26 -16.22 -15.00
N GLN A 65 -5.38 -16.93 -14.88
CA GLN A 65 -6.72 -16.31 -14.85
C GLN A 65 -6.88 -15.38 -13.64
N SER A 66 -6.39 -15.79 -12.47
CA SER A 66 -6.34 -14.96 -11.27
C SER A 66 -5.52 -13.69 -11.49
N LEU A 67 -4.37 -13.78 -12.18
CA LEU A 67 -3.56 -12.62 -12.53
C LEU A 67 -4.30 -11.69 -13.50
N ILE A 68 -4.96 -12.22 -14.53
CA ILE A 68 -5.76 -11.42 -15.47
C ILE A 68 -6.84 -10.65 -14.73
N ARG A 69 -7.56 -11.31 -13.81
CA ARG A 69 -8.57 -10.65 -12.97
C ARG A 69 -7.95 -9.53 -12.13
N GLN A 70 -6.80 -9.77 -11.51
CA GLN A 70 -6.08 -8.73 -10.75
C GLN A 70 -5.71 -7.53 -11.62
N LEU A 71 -5.30 -7.75 -12.87
CA LEU A 71 -5.00 -6.68 -13.82
C LEU A 71 -6.26 -5.92 -14.25
N GLN A 72 -7.37 -6.62 -14.48
CA GLN A 72 -8.66 -6.00 -14.78
C GLN A 72 -9.17 -5.18 -13.61
N GLU A 73 -9.07 -5.69 -12.38
CA GLU A 73 -9.42 -4.96 -11.16
C GLU A 73 -8.55 -3.71 -11.00
N MET A 74 -7.23 -3.81 -11.23
CA MET A 74 -6.33 -2.65 -11.22
C MET A 74 -6.63 -1.64 -12.33
N TRP A 75 -7.12 -2.08 -13.49
CA TRP A 75 -7.51 -1.19 -14.57
C TRP A 75 -8.85 -0.51 -14.29
N LEU A 76 -9.85 -1.24 -13.80
CA LEU A 76 -11.20 -0.74 -13.49
C LEU A 76 -11.24 0.15 -12.26
N PHE A 77 -10.47 -0.19 -11.23
CA PHE A 77 -10.48 0.49 -9.94
C PHE A 77 -9.23 1.36 -9.71
N GLY A 78 -8.30 1.38 -10.67
CA GLY A 78 -6.97 1.99 -10.51
C GLY A 78 -6.10 1.23 -9.50
N GLN A 79 -4.97 1.84 -9.08
CA GLN A 79 -4.62 1.69 -7.66
C GLN A 79 -5.87 2.11 -6.92
N LEU A 80 -6.41 1.24 -6.05
CA LEU A 80 -7.44 1.66 -5.11
C LEU A 80 -6.92 2.96 -4.48
N ASP A 81 -7.49 4.09 -4.89
CA ASP A 81 -7.06 5.42 -4.46
C ASP A 81 -7.58 5.60 -3.04
N THR A 82 -7.07 4.78 -2.12
CA THR A 82 -7.21 4.97 -0.68
C THR A 82 -6.03 5.77 -0.13
N ILE A 83 -5.12 6.22 -1.01
CA ILE A 83 -3.92 7.02 -0.67
C ILE A 83 -3.70 8.13 -1.73
N GLY A 84 -4.78 8.69 -2.24
CA GLY A 84 -4.84 10.02 -2.83
C GLY A 84 -5.88 10.75 -2.01
N ASP A 85 -5.59 11.99 -1.60
CA ASP A 85 -6.40 12.75 -0.64
C ASP A 85 -7.89 12.51 -0.85
N SER A 86 -8.46 11.65 -0.01
CA SER A 86 -9.89 11.39 -0.08
C SER A 86 -10.60 12.73 0.11
N LYS A 87 -11.77 12.93 -0.51
CA LYS A 87 -12.57 14.15 -0.26
C LYS A 87 -12.73 14.43 1.24
N ALA A 88 -12.76 13.38 2.06
CA ALA A 88 -12.73 13.44 3.52
C ALA A 88 -11.43 14.02 4.11
N GLN A 89 -10.26 13.69 3.55
CA GLN A 89 -8.95 14.25 3.96
C GLN A 89 -8.85 15.72 3.57
N GLN A 90 -9.28 16.09 2.35
CA GLN A 90 -9.31 17.50 1.92
C GLN A 90 -10.27 18.33 2.77
N GLN A 91 -11.44 17.78 3.10
CA GLN A 91 -12.40 18.41 4.02
C GLN A 91 -11.82 18.52 5.43
N SER A 92 -11.18 17.48 5.94
CA SER A 92 -10.56 17.51 7.27
C SER A 92 -9.41 18.52 7.36
N ASP A 93 -8.59 18.65 6.32
CA ASP A 93 -7.50 19.63 6.27
C ASP A 93 -8.03 21.06 6.18
N GLU A 94 -9.10 21.28 5.42
CA GLU A 94 -9.76 22.59 5.33
C GLU A 94 -10.46 22.97 6.64
N ASP A 95 -11.17 22.01 7.26
CA ASP A 95 -11.79 22.18 8.57
C ASP A 95 -10.72 22.48 9.64
N ALA A 96 -9.59 21.76 9.63
CA ALA A 96 -8.48 22.01 10.55
C ALA A 96 -7.86 23.42 10.36
N ARG A 97 -7.73 23.90 9.12
CA ARG A 97 -7.30 25.28 8.84
C ARG A 97 -8.31 26.30 9.37
N SER A 98 -9.60 26.07 9.15
CA SER A 98 -10.66 26.96 9.62
C SER A 98 -10.66 27.06 11.16
N ILE A 99 -10.51 25.92 11.85
CA ILE A 99 -10.41 25.85 13.32
C ILE A 99 -9.16 26.58 13.80
N ALA A 100 -8.02 26.40 13.15
CA ALA A 100 -6.78 27.09 13.51
C ALA A 100 -6.89 28.62 13.42
N VAL A 101 -7.59 29.14 12.40
CA VAL A 101 -7.86 30.58 12.25
C VAL A 101 -8.77 31.08 13.36
N LEU A 102 -9.85 30.35 13.66
CA LEU A 102 -10.80 30.71 14.73
C LEU A 102 -10.12 30.70 16.11
N LEU A 103 -9.28 29.70 16.39
CA LEU A 103 -8.50 29.63 17.62
C LEU A 103 -7.51 30.79 17.76
N LYS A 104 -6.87 31.20 16.65
CA LYS A 104 -5.97 32.35 16.65
C LYS A 104 -6.72 33.66 16.96
N GLN A 105 -7.88 33.87 16.35
CA GLN A 105 -8.71 35.04 16.63
C GLN A 105 -9.19 35.08 18.09
N LEU A 106 -9.59 33.93 18.64
CA LEU A 106 -9.97 33.82 20.05
C LEU A 106 -8.79 34.10 20.99
N ALA A 107 -7.59 33.64 20.66
CA ALA A 107 -6.38 33.92 21.44
C ALA A 107 -6.00 35.42 21.40
N GLU A 108 -6.19 36.09 20.26
CA GLU A 108 -5.99 37.53 20.11
C GLU A 108 -7.03 38.35 20.89
N LEU A 109 -8.29 37.89 20.93
CA LEU A 109 -9.34 38.49 21.77
C LEU A 109 -9.13 38.25 23.29
N GLN A 110 -8.45 37.18 23.66
CA GLN A 110 -8.16 36.84 25.06
C GLN A 110 -6.90 37.52 25.60
N GLN A 111 -6.10 38.22 24.79
CA GLN A 111 -5.05 39.09 25.31
C GLN A 111 -5.69 40.33 25.96
N PRO A 112 -5.65 40.47 27.30
CA PRO A 112 -6.18 41.65 27.93
C PRO A 112 -5.18 42.78 27.79
N ALA A 113 -5.64 43.93 27.30
CA ALA A 113 -5.01 45.21 27.55
C ALA A 113 -4.92 45.42 29.07
N GLY A 114 -3.73 45.28 29.66
CA GLY A 114 -3.55 45.46 31.10
C GLY A 114 -2.11 45.35 31.57
N GLY A 115 -1.35 46.43 31.44
CA GLY A 115 0.00 46.53 32.01
C GLY A 115 0.68 47.88 31.83
N ASN A 116 -0.06 48.99 31.94
CA ASN A 116 0.52 50.33 31.94
C ASN A 116 0.91 50.71 33.40
N GLY A 117 2.14 50.38 33.80
CA GLY A 117 2.71 50.73 35.10
C GLY A 117 3.43 52.07 35.06
N GLY A 118 2.68 53.17 34.96
CA GLY A 118 3.18 54.52 35.17
C GLY A 118 2.47 55.14 36.37
N LEU A 119 3.08 55.06 37.55
CA LEU A 119 2.69 55.84 38.72
C LEU A 119 3.89 56.67 39.19
N GLU A 120 3.63 57.96 39.17
CA GLU A 120 4.39 59.16 39.51
C GLU A 120 5.19 59.08 40.84
N PRO A 121 6.32 59.80 40.99
CA PRO A 121 7.13 59.80 42.22
C PRO A 121 6.77 60.94 43.18
N ALA A 122 6.58 60.65 44.48
CA ALA A 122 6.89 61.52 45.65
C ALA A 122 6.38 60.89 46.97
N PRO A 123 6.86 61.29 48.18
CA PRO A 123 8.09 62.00 48.56
C PRO A 123 8.96 61.18 49.55
N GLN A 124 10.25 61.54 49.68
CA GLN A 124 11.20 60.93 50.62
C GLN A 124 11.03 61.47 52.05
N PRO A 125 11.12 60.65 53.11
CA PRO A 125 11.34 61.13 54.46
C PRO A 125 12.84 61.31 54.75
N SER A 126 13.21 62.55 55.08
CA SER A 126 14.51 62.92 55.66
C SER A 126 14.62 62.37 57.08
N ILE A 127 15.62 61.54 57.38
CA ILE A 127 16.17 61.43 58.74
C ILE A 127 17.69 61.46 58.67
N ALA A 128 18.22 62.38 59.47
CA ALA A 128 19.60 62.72 59.67
C ALA A 128 20.31 61.80 60.68
N ASN A 129 21.63 62.01 60.76
CA ASN A 129 22.61 61.53 61.74
C ASN A 129 23.14 60.10 61.56
N GLY A 130 24.45 59.86 61.66
CA GLY A 130 25.53 60.77 62.03
C GLY A 130 26.81 59.97 62.33
N THR A 131 27.94 60.64 62.09
CA THR A 131 29.32 60.39 62.56
C THR A 131 29.94 59.03 62.30
#